data_AF-A0A945FMU0-F1
#
_entry.id   AF-A0A945FMU0-F1
#
_cell.length_a   1.000
_cell.length_b   1.000
_cell.length_c   1.000
_cell.angle_alpha   90.00
_cell.angle_beta   90.00
_cell.angle_gamma   90.00
#
_symmetry.space_group_name_H-M   'P 1'
#
loop_
_entity.id
_entity.type
_entity.pdbx_description
1 polymer ?
#
loop_
_entity_poly.entity_id
_entity_poly.type
_entity_poly.pdbx_seq_one_letter_code
_entity_poly.pdbx_strand_id
1 'polypeptide(L)'
;MANHTKVVNAITATDTIDASLSDMIFEITDDNYNQLISGFSAGDVLKFSDIELVSAPALLNDSFTDNKVTLQSVFNNKLAAVTLTGISQGDDITLTAGGVSAFNNVFGAGAVINNVVTPNTAPTAITLDNLTIKENATDFHIGNVSGTDPEGDELIFSISGGDDASLFENVDNKLQLKSDTVLDFETKNQLKVALTATDTGGLPFEDEFIVSVINVEEQTVSNLAPTTIELDNMAIVENTAESHVANITGSDPEGDDLTFTISGGAADESDFEIIDNKMLHLKAGFSIDYETQNQLQVVLTATDTGGLFFNKEFTVSVTDVDEPLLTRYGMPDNDKLIGFEGYDIINGMGGIDQVTYSKGKEDVSFSLNSDNQLVVNGLVSGQNKTETLISIERLQFSDKNYALDIDGNAGIAAKAIIATFGAESISKNMSPALSVIDGGKTLADVCALVIDLQLIKEVTGSSSNGSFVDHVYKNVVGVAPSTEEHDSFTALLDDGTYTQSALLELAANTTLTEALVNANSVDLIGVSGVSDGQLLSIQYEVVT
;
A
#
# COMPACT_ATOMS: atom_id res chain seq x y z
N MET A 1 77.78 -46.00 -46.45
CA MET A 1 79.22 -46.23 -46.70
C MET A 1 79.65 -47.36 -45.79
N ALA A 2 80.57 -48.22 -46.24
CA ALA A 2 80.77 -49.56 -45.72
C ALA A 2 80.88 -49.62 -44.18
N ASN A 3 80.05 -50.46 -43.55
CA ASN A 3 80.21 -50.84 -42.14
C ASN A 3 81.51 -51.65 -42.04
N HIS A 4 82.60 -51.01 -41.63
CA HIS A 4 83.77 -51.71 -41.14
C HIS A 4 83.43 -52.28 -39.77
N THR A 5 82.84 -53.48 -39.75
CA THR A 5 82.74 -54.27 -38.51
C THR A 5 84.15 -54.77 -38.21
N LYS A 6 84.91 -54.06 -37.37
CA LYS A 6 86.17 -54.59 -36.83
C LYS A 6 85.83 -55.63 -35.77
N VAL A 7 85.97 -56.91 -36.16
CA VAL A 7 85.98 -58.04 -35.22
C VAL A 7 87.35 -58.02 -34.54
N VAL A 8 87.38 -57.74 -33.23
CA VAL A 8 88.60 -57.91 -32.43
C VAL A 8 88.82 -59.41 -32.24
N ASN A 9 89.62 -60.01 -33.10
CA ASN A 9 90.10 -61.38 -32.91
C ASN A 9 91.16 -61.36 -31.80
N ALA A 10 90.84 -62.00 -30.68
CA ALA A 10 91.73 -62.56 -29.65
C ALA A 10 93.08 -61.85 -29.40
N ILE A 11 93.27 -61.31 -28.19
CA ILE A 11 94.61 -61.11 -27.64
C ILE A 11 95.17 -62.50 -27.31
N THR A 12 95.92 -63.11 -28.23
CA THR A 12 96.74 -64.28 -27.92
C THR A 12 98.09 -63.80 -27.38
N ALA A 13 98.23 -63.78 -26.06
CA ALA A 13 99.56 -63.76 -25.43
C ALA A 13 99.94 -65.21 -25.11
N THR A 14 100.61 -65.89 -26.04
CA THR A 14 101.32 -67.13 -25.74
C THR A 14 102.66 -66.79 -25.08
N ASP A 15 102.81 -67.27 -23.85
CA ASP A 15 104.01 -67.38 -23.03
C ASP A 15 104.73 -66.11 -22.54
N THR A 16 104.97 -66.15 -21.22
CA THR A 16 105.87 -65.36 -20.38
C THR A 16 106.94 -64.54 -21.12
N ILE A 17 106.95 -63.21 -20.94
CA ILE A 17 107.98 -62.31 -21.47
C ILE A 17 108.78 -61.70 -20.30
N ASP A 18 110.10 -61.85 -20.34
CA ASP A 18 111.07 -61.29 -19.40
C ASP A 18 111.49 -59.88 -19.86
N ALA A 19 111.20 -58.85 -19.06
CA ALA A 19 111.43 -57.43 -19.38
C ALA A 19 112.90 -57.00 -19.19
N SER A 20 113.86 -57.81 -19.62
CA SER A 20 115.24 -57.66 -19.17
C SER A 20 116.04 -56.50 -19.79
N LEU A 21 115.53 -55.67 -20.72
CA LEU A 21 116.33 -54.56 -21.30
C LEU A 21 115.63 -53.23 -21.72
N SER A 22 114.31 -53.05 -21.62
CA SER A 22 113.63 -51.73 -21.81
C SER A 22 112.11 -51.83 -21.55
N ASP A 23 111.41 -50.69 -21.56
CA ASP A 23 109.94 -50.62 -21.59
C ASP A 23 109.33 -51.66 -22.54
N MET A 24 108.25 -52.32 -22.11
CA MET A 24 107.54 -53.29 -22.97
C MET A 24 106.65 -52.53 -23.95
N ILE A 25 106.93 -52.71 -25.24
CA ILE A 25 106.06 -52.22 -26.33
C ILE A 25 105.20 -53.38 -26.78
N PHE A 26 103.88 -53.26 -26.61
CA PHE A 26 102.92 -54.18 -27.21
C PHE A 26 102.48 -53.63 -28.57
N GLU A 27 102.79 -54.34 -29.65
CA GLU A 27 102.22 -54.06 -30.99
C GLU A 27 100.83 -54.66 -31.08
N ILE A 28 99.81 -53.81 -31.22
CA ILE A 28 98.49 -54.25 -31.63
C ILE A 28 98.50 -54.29 -33.15
N THR A 29 98.37 -55.49 -33.72
CA THR A 29 98.49 -55.73 -35.17
C THR A 29 97.21 -55.35 -35.90
N ASP A 30 96.87 -54.05 -35.88
CA ASP A 30 96.11 -53.35 -36.92
C ASP A 30 96.19 -51.83 -36.64
N ASP A 31 96.98 -51.12 -37.44
CA ASP A 31 97.11 -49.63 -37.49
C ASP A 31 97.95 -48.88 -36.42
N ASN A 32 99.19 -49.32 -36.14
CA ASN A 32 100.27 -48.49 -35.52
C ASN A 32 99.99 -47.87 -34.13
N TYR A 33 99.18 -48.51 -33.29
CA TYR A 33 99.00 -48.06 -31.90
C TYR A 33 99.97 -48.78 -30.97
N ASN A 34 100.88 -48.02 -30.36
CA ASN A 34 101.82 -48.50 -29.36
C ASN A 34 101.26 -48.25 -27.96
N GLN A 35 101.18 -49.28 -27.13
CA GLN A 35 100.89 -49.12 -25.71
C GLN A 35 102.18 -49.20 -24.90
N LEU A 36 102.47 -48.13 -24.14
CA LEU A 36 103.61 -48.06 -23.23
C LEU A 36 103.14 -48.39 -21.81
N ILE A 37 103.68 -49.45 -21.21
CA ILE A 37 103.46 -49.75 -19.80
C ILE A 37 104.80 -49.55 -19.07
N SER A 38 104.85 -48.54 -18.20
CA SER A 38 106.05 -48.12 -17.47
C SER A 38 105.91 -48.39 -15.97
N GLY A 39 107.04 -48.38 -15.23
CA GLY A 39 107.05 -48.50 -13.76
C GLY A 39 107.43 -49.88 -13.20
N PHE A 40 107.85 -50.82 -14.05
CA PHE A 40 108.34 -52.12 -13.61
C PHE A 40 109.81 -52.08 -13.21
N SER A 41 110.15 -52.86 -12.19
CA SER A 41 111.51 -53.08 -11.70
C SER A 41 111.95 -54.51 -12.00
N ALA A 42 113.27 -54.77 -11.95
CA ALA A 42 113.80 -56.12 -12.16
C ALA A 42 113.14 -57.13 -11.20
N GLY A 43 112.47 -58.14 -11.77
CA GLY A 43 111.76 -59.18 -11.02
C GLY A 43 110.23 -59.02 -10.94
N ASP A 44 109.66 -57.95 -11.48
CA ASP A 44 108.20 -57.81 -11.59
C ASP A 44 107.67 -58.77 -12.68
N VAL A 45 106.76 -59.68 -12.30
CA VAL A 45 106.13 -60.65 -13.21
C VAL A 45 104.63 -60.34 -13.32
N LEU A 46 104.16 -60.05 -14.55
CA LEU A 46 102.73 -59.95 -14.87
C LEU A 46 102.18 -61.34 -15.21
N LYS A 47 101.43 -61.94 -14.28
CA LYS A 47 100.67 -63.17 -14.52
C LYS A 47 99.18 -62.84 -14.62
N PHE A 48 98.62 -62.98 -15.81
CA PHE A 48 97.22 -62.67 -16.09
C PHE A 48 96.22 -63.74 -15.60
N SER A 49 96.69 -64.84 -15.02
CA SER A 49 95.84 -65.95 -14.54
C SER A 49 95.25 -65.75 -13.13
N ASP A 50 95.73 -64.79 -12.34
CA ASP A 50 95.43 -64.69 -10.89
C ASP A 50 94.73 -63.37 -10.49
N ILE A 51 94.09 -62.68 -11.45
CA ILE A 51 93.38 -61.41 -11.18
C ILE A 51 91.99 -61.72 -10.58
N GLU A 52 91.90 -61.82 -9.25
CA GLU A 52 90.65 -61.51 -8.54
C GLU A 52 90.62 -60.00 -8.26
N LEU A 53 89.71 -59.28 -8.93
CA LEU A 53 89.51 -57.84 -8.76
C LEU A 53 88.90 -57.55 -7.38
N VAL A 54 89.76 -57.28 -6.40
CA VAL A 54 89.35 -56.71 -5.11
C VAL A 54 89.43 -55.19 -5.22
N SER A 55 88.29 -54.56 -5.50
CA SER A 55 88.04 -53.12 -5.68
C SER A 55 88.17 -52.56 -7.11
N ALA A 56 87.13 -51.84 -7.53
CA ALA A 56 86.92 -51.31 -8.87
C ALA A 56 87.84 -50.10 -9.16
N PRO A 57 88.41 -50.00 -10.38
CA PRO A 57 89.17 -48.83 -10.79
C PRO A 57 88.26 -47.61 -10.96
N ALA A 58 88.73 -46.43 -10.54
CA ALA A 58 88.06 -45.17 -10.80
C ALA A 58 88.42 -44.68 -12.21
N LEU A 59 87.41 -44.33 -13.01
CA LEU A 59 87.63 -43.56 -14.23
C LEU A 59 87.77 -42.08 -13.85
N LEU A 60 88.93 -41.49 -14.12
CA LEU A 60 89.10 -40.05 -14.12
C LEU A 60 89.10 -39.58 -15.57
N ASN A 61 88.06 -38.86 -15.97
CA ASN A 61 88.03 -38.07 -17.19
C ASN A 61 88.02 -36.61 -16.76
N ASP A 62 89.17 -35.92 -16.87
CA ASP A 62 89.33 -34.54 -16.41
C ASP A 62 89.39 -33.52 -17.56
N SER A 63 89.19 -33.92 -18.83
CA SER A 63 89.21 -32.98 -19.95
C SER A 63 88.52 -33.49 -21.22
N PHE A 64 87.55 -32.73 -21.72
CA PHE A 64 86.83 -32.98 -22.99
C PHE A 64 87.65 -32.65 -24.26
N THR A 65 88.98 -32.48 -24.18
CA THR A 65 89.77 -31.84 -25.27
C THR A 65 91.05 -32.55 -25.70
N ASP A 66 91.43 -33.69 -25.11
CA ASP A 66 92.79 -34.20 -25.21
C ASP A 66 92.96 -35.46 -26.10
N ASN A 67 91.91 -35.96 -26.76
CA ASN A 67 91.95 -37.14 -27.64
C ASN A 67 92.55 -38.39 -26.94
N LYS A 68 92.39 -38.47 -25.61
CA LYS A 68 92.97 -39.52 -24.77
C LYS A 68 92.01 -40.02 -23.69
N VAL A 69 92.16 -41.27 -23.30
CA VAL A 69 91.50 -41.85 -22.13
C VAL A 69 92.53 -42.63 -21.33
N THR A 70 92.65 -42.34 -20.03
CA THR A 70 93.57 -43.06 -19.14
C THR A 70 92.79 -43.94 -18.17
N LEU A 71 92.98 -45.25 -18.28
CA LEU A 71 92.48 -46.23 -17.32
C LEU A 71 93.55 -46.47 -16.26
N GLN A 72 93.20 -46.31 -14.99
CA GLN A 72 94.14 -46.52 -13.88
C GLN A 72 93.67 -47.67 -12.99
N SER A 73 94.58 -48.57 -12.65
CA SER A 73 94.36 -49.62 -11.65
C SER A 73 95.60 -49.75 -10.76
N VAL A 74 95.39 -50.07 -9.49
CA VAL A 74 96.49 -50.27 -8.53
C VAL A 74 96.72 -51.77 -8.35
N PHE A 75 97.95 -52.20 -8.59
CA PHE A 75 98.38 -53.59 -8.38
C PHE A 75 99.64 -53.61 -7.49
N ASN A 76 99.61 -54.35 -6.38
CA ASN A 76 100.70 -54.43 -5.39
C ASN A 76 101.26 -53.06 -4.96
N ASN A 77 100.38 -52.10 -4.64
CA ASN A 77 100.73 -50.73 -4.28
C ASN A 77 101.49 -49.93 -5.36
N LYS A 78 101.48 -50.38 -6.62
CA LYS A 78 101.96 -49.61 -7.77
C LYS A 78 100.79 -49.27 -8.69
N LEU A 79 100.79 -48.07 -9.26
CA LEU A 79 99.79 -47.60 -10.20
C LEU A 79 100.13 -48.10 -11.62
N ALA A 80 99.26 -48.91 -12.21
CA ALA A 80 99.29 -49.24 -13.62
C ALA A 80 98.30 -48.31 -14.35
N ALA A 81 98.80 -47.48 -15.26
CA ALA A 81 97.99 -46.60 -16.08
C ALA A 81 98.11 -47.02 -17.55
N VAL A 82 96.98 -47.16 -18.22
CA VAL A 82 96.89 -47.40 -19.66
C VAL A 82 96.26 -46.18 -20.29
N THR A 83 97.06 -45.41 -21.03
CA THR A 83 96.59 -44.24 -21.78
C THR A 83 96.38 -44.61 -23.24
N LEU A 84 95.15 -44.48 -23.72
CA LEU A 84 94.80 -44.56 -25.13
C LEU A 84 94.96 -43.16 -25.74
N THR A 85 95.54 -43.05 -26.95
CA THR A 85 95.78 -41.76 -27.62
C THR A 85 95.36 -41.79 -29.09
N GLY A 86 94.83 -40.68 -29.61
CA GLY A 86 94.51 -40.51 -31.04
C GLY A 86 93.01 -40.61 -31.38
N ILE A 87 92.12 -40.41 -30.40
CA ILE A 87 90.66 -40.49 -30.57
C ILE A 87 90.16 -39.18 -31.17
N SER A 88 89.46 -39.17 -32.31
CA SER A 88 89.02 -37.92 -32.97
C SER A 88 87.61 -37.50 -32.53
N GLN A 89 87.21 -36.23 -32.77
CA GLN A 89 85.90 -35.65 -32.39
C GLN A 89 84.65 -36.36 -33.00
N GLY A 90 84.83 -37.40 -33.81
CA GLY A 90 83.76 -38.24 -34.38
C GLY A 90 83.88 -39.73 -34.04
N ASP A 91 84.84 -40.11 -33.20
CA ASP A 91 85.07 -41.49 -32.73
C ASP A 91 84.40 -41.70 -31.36
N ASP A 92 83.17 -41.23 -31.19
CA ASP A 92 82.33 -41.66 -30.07
C ASP A 92 82.21 -43.18 -30.17
N ILE A 93 82.95 -43.91 -29.32
CA ILE A 93 82.79 -45.34 -29.14
C ILE A 93 81.42 -45.53 -28.51
N THR A 94 80.39 -45.52 -29.33
CA THR A 94 79.10 -46.09 -28.98
C THR A 94 79.34 -47.59 -28.92
N LEU A 95 79.51 -48.11 -27.70
CA LEU A 95 79.45 -49.55 -27.41
C LEU A 95 78.04 -50.04 -27.78
N THR A 96 77.79 -50.26 -29.07
CA THR A 96 76.48 -50.66 -29.57
C THR A 96 76.22 -52.13 -29.28
N ALA A 97 74.95 -52.42 -29.02
CA ALA A 97 74.40 -53.65 -28.49
C ALA A 97 74.98 -54.92 -29.16
N GLY A 98 75.83 -55.59 -28.39
CA GLY A 98 76.68 -56.72 -28.77
C GLY A 98 77.89 -56.81 -27.83
N GLY A 99 78.31 -55.64 -27.32
CA GLY A 99 79.45 -55.45 -26.42
C GLY A 99 79.18 -55.47 -24.92
N VAL A 100 77.93 -55.46 -24.42
CA VAL A 100 77.69 -55.49 -22.96
C VAL A 100 78.04 -56.86 -22.37
N SER A 101 77.66 -57.94 -23.05
CA SER A 101 77.98 -59.32 -22.63
C SER A 101 79.46 -59.67 -22.84
N ALA A 102 80.13 -59.07 -23.83
CA ALA A 102 81.56 -59.25 -24.06
C ALA A 102 82.40 -58.44 -23.05
N PHE A 103 82.01 -57.20 -22.74
CA PHE A 103 82.69 -56.35 -21.76
C PHE A 103 82.51 -56.87 -20.32
N ASN A 104 81.29 -57.29 -19.94
CA ASN A 104 81.04 -57.94 -18.64
C ASN A 104 81.70 -59.32 -18.50
N ASN A 105 81.99 -60.03 -19.61
CA ASN A 105 82.76 -61.28 -19.57
C ASN A 105 84.26 -61.04 -19.34
N VAL A 106 84.80 -59.90 -19.79
CA VAL A 106 86.22 -59.55 -19.62
C VAL A 106 86.48 -58.87 -18.27
N PHE A 107 85.52 -58.10 -17.73
CA PHE A 107 85.72 -57.25 -16.55
C PHE A 107 84.75 -57.50 -15.37
N GLY A 108 83.85 -58.49 -15.48
CA GLY A 108 82.92 -58.90 -14.41
C GLY A 108 81.49 -58.40 -14.61
N ALA A 109 80.51 -59.21 -14.19
CA ALA A 109 79.09 -58.87 -14.27
C ALA A 109 78.75 -57.64 -13.40
N GLY A 110 78.28 -56.55 -14.00
CA GLY A 110 77.87 -55.33 -13.30
C GLY A 110 78.81 -54.11 -13.48
N ALA A 111 79.81 -54.20 -14.36
CA ALA A 111 80.82 -53.15 -14.55
C ALA A 111 80.34 -51.88 -15.28
N VAL A 112 79.09 -51.84 -15.77
CA VAL A 112 78.50 -50.63 -16.38
C VAL A 112 77.14 -50.37 -15.74
N ILE A 113 77.02 -49.26 -14.99
CA ILE A 113 75.75 -48.66 -14.55
C ILE A 113 75.53 -47.43 -15.42
N ASN A 114 74.45 -47.43 -16.20
CA ASN A 114 74.15 -46.43 -17.20
C ASN A 114 73.58 -45.17 -16.53
N ASN A 115 74.38 -44.13 -16.30
CA ASN A 115 73.86 -42.81 -15.91
C ASN A 115 73.71 -41.96 -17.18
N VAL A 116 72.59 -42.14 -17.87
CA VAL A 116 72.19 -41.28 -18.99
C VAL A 116 71.72 -39.96 -18.38
N VAL A 117 72.46 -38.88 -18.58
CA VAL A 117 71.94 -37.53 -18.33
C VAL A 117 71.05 -37.19 -19.53
N THR A 118 69.72 -37.16 -19.34
CA THR A 118 68.79 -36.69 -20.37
C THR A 118 68.90 -35.17 -20.49
N PRO A 119 68.82 -34.58 -21.70
CA PRO A 119 68.70 -33.13 -21.84
C PRO A 119 67.45 -32.64 -21.11
N ASN A 120 67.54 -31.49 -20.43
CA ASN A 120 66.38 -30.86 -19.79
C ASN A 120 65.27 -30.56 -20.81
N THR A 121 64.02 -30.87 -20.47
CA THR A 121 62.85 -30.60 -21.31
C THR A 121 61.94 -29.59 -20.63
N ALA A 122 61.15 -28.84 -21.41
CA ALA A 122 60.24 -27.84 -20.85
C ALA A 122 59.08 -28.50 -20.07
N PRO A 123 58.46 -27.76 -19.13
CA PRO A 123 57.25 -28.24 -18.46
C PRO A 123 56.14 -28.56 -19.46
N THR A 124 55.24 -29.48 -19.11
CA THR A 124 54.20 -29.98 -20.03
C THR A 124 52.77 -29.59 -19.65
N ALA A 125 52.55 -29.04 -18.46
CA ALA A 125 51.22 -28.64 -18.01
C ALA A 125 51.28 -27.61 -16.87
N ILE A 126 50.25 -26.77 -16.80
CA ILE A 126 49.85 -26.00 -15.62
C ILE A 126 48.45 -26.47 -15.24
N THR A 127 48.15 -26.58 -13.95
CA THR A 127 46.83 -26.94 -13.44
C THR A 127 46.47 -26.04 -12.27
N LEU A 128 45.18 -25.72 -12.16
CA LEU A 128 44.57 -25.14 -10.97
C LEU A 128 43.56 -26.12 -10.39
N ASP A 129 43.53 -26.24 -9.07
CA ASP A 129 42.59 -27.10 -8.36
C ASP A 129 41.16 -26.53 -8.26
N ASN A 130 41.00 -25.22 -8.49
CA ASN A 130 39.71 -24.55 -8.62
C ASN A 130 39.77 -23.41 -9.65
N LEU A 131 38.67 -23.21 -10.38
CA LEU A 131 38.50 -22.21 -11.44
C LEU A 131 37.20 -21.42 -11.26
N THR A 132 36.76 -21.28 -10.01
CA THR A 132 35.52 -20.57 -9.69
C THR A 132 35.70 -19.64 -8.50
N ILE A 133 35.01 -18.50 -8.52
CA ILE A 133 34.96 -17.56 -7.39
C ILE A 133 33.57 -16.94 -7.33
N LYS A 134 33.03 -16.70 -6.14
CA LYS A 134 31.74 -16.01 -5.99
C LYS A 134 31.91 -14.51 -6.20
N GLU A 135 30.92 -13.86 -6.80
CA GLU A 135 30.81 -12.40 -6.63
C GLU A 135 30.64 -12.08 -5.14
N ASN A 136 31.15 -10.94 -4.69
CA ASN A 136 31.19 -10.57 -3.26
C ASN A 136 32.02 -11.51 -2.35
N ALA A 137 32.93 -12.33 -2.89
CA ALA A 137 33.83 -13.15 -2.08
C ALA A 137 34.72 -12.27 -1.18
N THR A 138 34.80 -12.63 0.11
CA THR A 138 35.71 -12.00 1.07
C THR A 138 37.09 -12.65 1.12
N ASP A 139 37.21 -13.86 0.55
CA ASP A 139 38.46 -14.55 0.26
C ASP A 139 38.70 -14.51 -1.24
N PHE A 140 39.81 -13.89 -1.64
CA PHE A 140 40.17 -13.71 -3.05
C PHE A 140 40.94 -14.90 -3.62
N HIS A 141 41.23 -15.92 -2.82
CA HIS A 141 41.86 -17.15 -3.31
C HIS A 141 40.96 -17.88 -4.31
N ILE A 142 41.51 -18.19 -5.48
CA ILE A 142 40.82 -18.94 -6.52
C ILE A 142 41.29 -20.38 -6.50
N GLY A 143 42.59 -20.63 -6.64
CA GLY A 143 43.12 -22.00 -6.65
C GLY A 143 44.63 -22.04 -6.50
N ASN A 144 45.14 -23.21 -6.13
CA ASN A 144 46.57 -23.49 -6.07
C ASN A 144 47.07 -23.86 -7.48
N VAL A 145 48.14 -23.20 -7.91
CA VAL A 145 48.80 -23.43 -9.19
C VAL A 145 49.83 -24.55 -9.01
N SER A 146 49.79 -25.53 -9.90
CA SER A 146 50.80 -26.59 -9.98
C SER A 146 51.07 -26.96 -11.44
N GLY A 147 52.05 -27.81 -11.69
CA GLY A 147 52.43 -28.20 -13.05
C GLY A 147 53.23 -29.49 -13.06
N THR A 148 53.53 -29.98 -14.26
CA THR A 148 54.31 -31.21 -14.45
C THR A 148 55.50 -30.94 -15.34
N ASP A 149 56.66 -31.43 -14.91
CA ASP A 149 57.90 -31.44 -15.67
C ASP A 149 58.36 -32.89 -15.91
N PRO A 150 58.83 -33.27 -17.11
CA PRO A 150 59.22 -34.65 -17.41
C PRO A 150 60.40 -35.16 -16.57
N GLU A 151 61.29 -34.28 -16.15
CA GLU A 151 62.43 -34.59 -15.27
C GLU A 151 62.07 -34.48 -13.78
N GLY A 152 60.92 -33.86 -13.47
CA GLY A 152 60.46 -33.59 -12.11
C GLY A 152 61.12 -32.36 -11.51
N ASP A 153 61.59 -31.44 -12.35
CA ASP A 153 62.17 -30.17 -11.94
C ASP A 153 61.16 -29.29 -11.18
N GLU A 154 61.69 -28.43 -10.30
CA GLU A 154 60.89 -27.44 -9.59
C GLU A 154 60.40 -26.35 -10.55
N LEU A 155 59.14 -25.96 -10.42
CA LEU A 155 58.47 -25.00 -11.31
C LEU A 155 58.20 -23.67 -10.62
N ILE A 156 58.54 -22.58 -11.32
CA ILE A 156 58.19 -21.21 -10.92
C ILE A 156 57.02 -20.74 -11.79
N PHE A 157 55.94 -20.29 -11.15
CA PHE A 157 54.72 -19.83 -11.83
C PHE A 157 54.60 -18.31 -11.83
N SER A 158 54.24 -17.73 -12.97
CA SER A 158 53.98 -16.29 -13.11
C SER A 158 52.75 -16.03 -13.97
N ILE A 159 52.06 -14.92 -13.74
CA ILE A 159 51.00 -14.43 -14.64
C ILE A 159 51.66 -13.78 -15.85
N SER A 160 51.36 -14.28 -17.05
CA SER A 160 51.96 -13.85 -18.31
C SER A 160 51.00 -13.08 -19.22
N GLY A 161 49.68 -13.18 -19.00
CA GLY A 161 48.70 -12.47 -19.82
C GLY A 161 47.25 -12.85 -19.50
N GLY A 162 46.38 -12.71 -20.50
CA GLY A 162 44.93 -12.84 -20.40
C GLY A 162 44.22 -11.48 -20.34
N ASP A 163 42.97 -11.43 -20.83
CA ASP A 163 42.18 -10.19 -20.91
C ASP A 163 41.99 -9.51 -19.53
N ASP A 164 42.01 -10.31 -18.47
CA ASP A 164 41.76 -9.89 -17.08
C ASP A 164 42.99 -10.03 -16.18
N ALA A 165 44.18 -10.23 -16.75
CA ALA A 165 45.43 -10.48 -16.02
C ALA A 165 45.70 -9.45 -14.90
N SER A 166 45.28 -8.20 -15.12
CA SER A 166 45.46 -7.11 -14.17
C SER A 166 44.70 -7.29 -12.86
N LEU A 167 43.66 -8.13 -12.82
CA LEU A 167 42.86 -8.43 -11.63
C LEU A 167 43.50 -9.49 -10.73
N PHE A 168 44.45 -10.27 -11.26
CA PHE A 168 45.03 -11.42 -10.56
C PHE A 168 46.42 -11.10 -10.00
N GLU A 169 46.80 -11.87 -8.98
CA GLU A 169 48.16 -12.02 -8.50
C GLU A 169 48.45 -13.50 -8.18
N ASN A 170 49.72 -13.90 -8.31
CA ASN A 170 50.18 -15.21 -7.86
C ASN A 170 51.04 -15.02 -6.61
N VAL A 171 50.57 -15.52 -5.47
CA VAL A 171 51.27 -15.43 -4.19
C VAL A 171 51.45 -16.83 -3.64
N ASP A 172 52.71 -17.27 -3.47
CA ASP A 172 53.04 -18.61 -2.96
C ASP A 172 52.34 -19.76 -3.71
N ASN A 173 52.34 -19.69 -5.06
CA ASN A 173 51.66 -20.62 -5.96
C ASN A 173 50.13 -20.67 -5.76
N LYS A 174 49.53 -19.56 -5.30
CA LYS A 174 48.08 -19.36 -5.24
C LYS A 174 47.67 -18.28 -6.21
N LEU A 175 46.84 -18.64 -7.17
CA LEU A 175 46.13 -17.65 -7.97
C LEU A 175 45.04 -17.03 -7.10
N GLN A 176 45.07 -15.72 -6.95
CA GLN A 176 44.08 -14.95 -6.21
C GLN A 176 43.78 -13.63 -6.91
N LEU A 177 42.63 -13.02 -6.60
CA LEU A 177 42.34 -11.65 -7.01
C LEU A 177 43.10 -10.65 -6.15
N LYS A 178 43.39 -9.48 -6.72
CA LYS A 178 43.90 -8.34 -5.95
C LYS A 178 42.84 -7.82 -5.00
N SER A 179 43.27 -7.29 -3.86
CA SER A 179 42.40 -6.92 -2.73
C SER A 179 41.31 -5.88 -3.02
N ASP A 180 41.44 -5.11 -4.10
CA ASP A 180 40.51 -4.08 -4.54
C ASP A 180 39.61 -4.52 -5.70
N THR A 181 39.66 -5.80 -6.08
CA THR A 181 38.81 -6.34 -7.14
C THR A 181 37.38 -6.48 -6.65
N VAL A 182 36.46 -5.79 -7.31
CA VAL A 182 35.01 -5.97 -7.14
C VAL A 182 34.48 -6.77 -8.31
N LEU A 183 33.87 -7.91 -8.03
CA LEU A 183 33.21 -8.75 -9.03
C LEU A 183 31.70 -8.51 -8.98
N ASP A 184 31.10 -8.44 -10.15
CA ASP A 184 29.66 -8.35 -10.39
C ASP A 184 29.35 -9.32 -11.53
N PHE A 185 28.62 -10.38 -11.22
CA PHE A 185 28.28 -11.47 -12.14
C PHE A 185 27.41 -10.97 -13.29
N GLU A 186 26.45 -10.08 -13.02
CA GLU A 186 25.57 -9.47 -14.02
C GLU A 186 26.36 -8.64 -15.03
N THR A 187 27.48 -8.04 -14.59
CA THR A 187 28.41 -7.33 -15.47
C THR A 187 29.35 -8.27 -16.23
N LYS A 188 30.00 -9.22 -15.55
CA LYS A 188 30.98 -10.14 -16.17
C LYS A 188 31.13 -11.44 -15.39
N ASN A 189 30.71 -12.55 -16.00
CA ASN A 189 30.70 -13.86 -15.36
C ASN A 189 31.91 -14.79 -15.68
N GLN A 190 32.86 -14.32 -16.48
CA GLN A 190 34.07 -15.07 -16.84
C GLN A 190 35.28 -14.15 -16.89
N LEU A 191 36.37 -14.56 -16.24
CA LEU A 191 37.64 -13.85 -16.21
C LEU A 191 38.74 -14.70 -16.86
N LYS A 192 39.58 -14.09 -17.70
CA LYS A 192 40.68 -14.81 -18.39
C LYS A 192 42.06 -14.44 -17.87
N VAL A 193 42.87 -15.44 -17.56
CA VAL A 193 44.26 -15.28 -17.11
C VAL A 193 45.15 -16.33 -17.75
N ALA A 194 46.31 -15.93 -18.24
CA ALA A 194 47.36 -16.81 -18.75
C ALA A 194 48.50 -16.89 -17.72
N LEU A 195 48.97 -18.12 -17.48
CA LEU A 195 50.07 -18.43 -16.58
C LEU A 195 51.24 -19.03 -17.35
N THR A 196 52.46 -18.78 -16.88
CA THR A 196 53.70 -19.41 -17.37
C THR A 196 54.34 -20.20 -16.24
N ALA A 197 54.70 -21.45 -16.49
CA ALA A 197 55.57 -22.28 -15.64
C ALA A 197 56.97 -22.33 -16.25
N THR A 198 58.00 -22.10 -15.44
CA THR A 198 59.40 -22.18 -15.87
C THR A 198 60.16 -23.18 -14.98
N ASP A 199 60.86 -24.12 -15.60
CA ASP A 199 61.72 -25.09 -14.90
C ASP A 199 63.05 -24.46 -14.41
N THR A 200 63.88 -25.26 -13.73
CA THR A 200 65.19 -24.79 -13.25
C THR A 200 66.22 -24.55 -14.37
N GLY A 201 65.99 -25.16 -15.54
CA GLY A 201 66.75 -24.94 -16.78
C GLY A 201 66.35 -23.66 -17.55
N GLY A 202 65.27 -22.99 -17.15
CA GLY A 202 64.75 -21.77 -17.75
C GLY A 202 63.80 -21.97 -18.94
N LEU A 203 63.30 -23.18 -19.20
CA LEU A 203 62.36 -23.44 -20.29
C LEU A 203 60.90 -23.19 -19.85
N PRO A 204 60.11 -22.42 -20.62
CA PRO A 204 58.75 -22.07 -20.24
C PRO A 204 57.66 -22.98 -20.86
N PHE A 205 56.53 -23.06 -20.18
CA PHE A 205 55.25 -23.54 -20.71
C PHE A 205 54.15 -22.54 -20.34
N GLU A 206 53.26 -22.20 -21.27
CA GLU A 206 52.17 -21.24 -21.06
C GLU A 206 50.81 -21.90 -21.26
N ASP A 207 49.84 -21.53 -20.42
CA ASP A 207 48.45 -21.97 -20.55
C ASP A 207 47.48 -20.86 -20.15
N GLU A 208 46.27 -20.87 -20.73
CA GLU A 208 45.21 -19.89 -20.44
C GLU A 208 44.05 -20.54 -19.68
N PHE A 209 43.61 -19.89 -18.61
CA PHE A 209 42.54 -20.33 -17.73
C PHE A 209 41.37 -19.35 -17.75
N ILE A 210 40.15 -19.92 -17.73
CA ILE A 210 38.90 -19.17 -17.56
C ILE A 210 38.39 -19.43 -16.14
N VAL A 211 38.36 -18.38 -15.32
CA VAL A 211 37.75 -18.40 -13.99
C VAL A 211 36.29 -18.00 -14.12
N SER A 212 35.38 -18.87 -13.69
CA SER A 212 33.94 -18.57 -13.69
C SER A 212 33.55 -17.83 -12.41
N VAL A 213 32.92 -16.67 -12.56
CA VAL A 213 32.28 -15.96 -11.45
C VAL A 213 30.95 -16.65 -11.17
N ILE A 214 30.69 -17.00 -9.93
CA ILE A 214 29.45 -17.62 -9.47
C ILE A 214 28.54 -16.52 -8.94
N ASN A 215 27.32 -16.45 -9.47
CA ASN A 215 26.28 -15.55 -8.99
C ASN A 215 25.97 -15.84 -7.50
N VAL A 216 25.92 -14.78 -6.72
CA VAL A 216 25.39 -14.76 -5.36
C VAL A 216 24.11 -13.95 -5.39
N GLU A 217 22.98 -14.60 -5.11
CA GLU A 217 21.67 -13.94 -5.06
C GLU A 217 21.71 -12.67 -4.20
N GLU A 218 21.61 -11.52 -4.84
CA GLU A 218 21.52 -10.22 -4.19
C GLU A 218 20.04 -9.90 -3.96
N GLN A 219 19.59 -9.94 -2.70
CA GLN A 219 18.22 -9.53 -2.39
C GLN A 219 18.08 -8.03 -2.60
N THR A 220 17.49 -7.64 -3.73
CA THR A 220 16.82 -6.35 -3.85
C THR A 220 15.44 -6.50 -3.21
N VAL A 221 15.29 -6.12 -1.95
CA VAL A 221 13.95 -5.91 -1.39
C VAL A 221 13.37 -4.68 -2.11
N SER A 222 12.55 -4.91 -3.13
CA SER A 222 11.72 -3.85 -3.67
C SER A 222 10.78 -3.39 -2.56
N ASN A 223 10.83 -2.11 -2.21
CA ASN A 223 9.82 -1.49 -1.34
C ASN A 223 8.43 -1.77 -1.91
N LEU A 224 7.53 -2.31 -1.10
CA LEU A 224 6.13 -2.53 -1.45
C LEU A 224 5.29 -1.40 -0.85
N ALA A 225 4.11 -1.16 -1.41
CA ALA A 225 3.20 -0.16 -0.85
C ALA A 225 2.55 -0.67 0.44
N PRO A 226 2.08 0.23 1.32
CA PRO A 226 1.26 -0.13 2.46
C PRO A 226 0.03 -0.95 2.04
N THR A 227 -0.49 -1.78 2.93
CA THR A 227 -1.58 -2.72 2.60
C THR A 227 -2.88 -2.46 3.35
N THR A 228 -2.83 -1.74 4.47
CA THR A 228 -4.00 -1.50 5.30
C THR A 228 -4.04 -0.08 5.86
N ILE A 229 -5.27 0.39 6.08
CA ILE A 229 -5.61 1.51 6.96
C ILE A 229 -6.82 1.04 7.77
N GLU A 230 -6.79 1.22 9.08
CA GLU A 230 -7.88 0.88 9.99
C GLU A 230 -8.17 2.05 10.92
N LEU A 231 -9.46 2.23 11.21
CA LEU A 231 -9.95 3.13 12.24
C LEU A 231 -10.51 2.27 13.38
N ASP A 232 -10.14 2.57 14.62
CA ASP A 232 -10.62 1.84 15.80
C ASP A 232 -12.08 2.19 16.17
N ASN A 233 -12.61 3.26 15.58
CA ASN A 233 -13.98 3.71 15.70
C ASN A 233 -14.52 4.20 14.36
N MET A 234 -15.82 3.99 14.11
CA MET A 234 -16.49 4.42 12.88
C MET A 234 -17.80 5.16 13.19
N ALA A 235 -17.96 5.66 14.41
CA ALA A 235 -19.13 6.42 14.81
C ALA A 235 -18.74 7.66 15.63
N ILE A 236 -19.36 8.80 15.34
CA ILE A 236 -19.25 10.00 16.17
C ILE A 236 -20.63 10.40 16.65
N VAL A 237 -20.73 10.87 17.88
CA VAL A 237 -21.99 11.39 18.42
C VAL A 237 -22.13 12.84 17.98
N GLU A 238 -23.31 13.22 17.51
CA GLU A 238 -23.56 14.61 17.11
C GLU A 238 -23.43 15.59 18.28
N ASN A 239 -23.34 16.88 17.97
CA ASN A 239 -23.28 17.96 18.99
C ASN A 239 -22.17 17.78 20.05
N THR A 240 -21.20 16.89 19.83
CA THR A 240 -20.09 16.69 20.74
C THR A 240 -19.05 17.79 20.60
N ALA A 241 -18.57 18.29 21.75
CA ALA A 241 -17.48 19.24 21.78
C ALA A 241 -16.11 18.58 21.48
N GLU A 242 -16.03 17.25 21.58
CA GLU A 242 -14.82 16.48 21.29
C GLU A 242 -14.75 16.20 19.79
N SER A 243 -13.67 16.67 19.16
CA SER A 243 -13.45 16.48 17.74
C SER A 243 -12.86 15.12 17.37
N HIS A 244 -12.55 14.26 18.33
CA HIS A 244 -11.90 12.97 18.06
C HIS A 244 -12.89 11.97 17.44
N VAL A 245 -12.53 11.42 16.28
CA VAL A 245 -13.34 10.42 15.58
C VAL A 245 -12.78 9.03 15.83
N ALA A 246 -11.50 8.82 15.56
CA ALA A 246 -10.84 7.52 15.68
C ALA A 246 -9.31 7.63 15.70
N ASN A 247 -8.64 6.61 16.23
CA ASN A 247 -7.22 6.38 16.00
C ASN A 247 -7.02 5.65 14.66
N ILE A 248 -5.99 6.06 13.94
CA ILE A 248 -5.59 5.54 12.64
C ILE A 248 -4.43 4.57 12.83
N THR A 249 -4.56 3.38 12.26
CA THR A 249 -3.48 2.40 12.15
C THR A 249 -3.37 1.87 10.73
N GLY A 250 -2.25 1.22 10.41
CA GLY A 250 -1.99 0.64 9.10
C GLY A 250 -0.78 -0.29 9.16
N SER A 251 -0.60 -1.09 8.12
CA SER A 251 0.50 -2.03 8.00
C SER A 251 1.18 -1.94 6.65
N ASP A 252 2.50 -1.93 6.69
CA ASP A 252 3.36 -2.07 5.53
C ASP A 252 3.99 -3.49 5.49
N PRO A 253 4.14 -4.14 4.32
CA PRO A 253 4.72 -5.47 4.23
C PRO A 253 6.16 -5.56 4.76
N GLU A 254 6.93 -4.48 4.66
CA GLU A 254 8.31 -4.39 5.16
C GLU A 254 8.36 -3.90 6.62
N GLY A 255 7.24 -3.45 7.16
CA GLY A 255 7.14 -2.89 8.51
C GLY A 255 7.60 -1.44 8.60
N ASP A 256 7.60 -0.72 7.48
CA ASP A 256 7.94 0.68 7.38
C ASP A 256 6.97 1.58 8.18
N ASP A 257 7.49 2.71 8.68
CA ASP A 257 6.69 3.74 9.32
C ASP A 257 5.76 4.42 8.30
N LEU A 258 4.51 4.65 8.71
CA LEU A 258 3.47 5.23 7.86
C LEU A 258 3.16 6.68 8.22
N THR A 259 3.07 7.52 7.20
CA THR A 259 2.48 8.87 7.28
C THR A 259 1.05 8.83 6.77
N PHE A 260 0.11 9.31 7.58
CA PHE A 260 -1.32 9.34 7.24
C PHE A 260 -1.74 10.75 6.82
N THR A 261 -2.43 10.85 5.69
CA THR A 261 -3.01 12.11 5.18
C THR A 261 -4.46 11.89 4.77
N ILE A 262 -5.23 12.97 4.71
CA ILE A 262 -6.56 12.96 4.09
C ILE A 262 -6.35 13.22 2.60
N SER A 263 -6.64 12.24 1.76
CA SER A 263 -6.65 12.39 0.31
C SER A 263 -8.02 12.88 -0.13
N GLY A 264 -8.05 13.82 -1.07
CA GLY A 264 -9.32 14.31 -1.59
C GLY A 264 -10.10 13.25 -2.38
N GLY A 265 -11.42 13.44 -2.50
CA GLY A 265 -12.33 12.60 -3.28
C GLY A 265 -13.61 12.17 -2.56
N ALA A 266 -13.75 12.47 -1.26
CA ALA A 266 -14.98 12.21 -0.50
C ALA A 266 -15.77 13.50 -0.26
N ALA A 267 -17.08 13.37 0.02
CA ALA A 267 -17.98 14.51 0.19
C ALA A 267 -17.58 15.46 1.33
N ASP A 268 -17.03 14.90 2.42
CA ASP A 268 -16.86 15.61 3.70
C ASP A 268 -15.37 15.79 4.06
N GLU A 269 -14.47 15.66 3.08
CA GLU A 269 -13.01 15.78 3.29
C GLU A 269 -12.60 17.10 3.96
N SER A 270 -13.36 18.16 3.73
CA SER A 270 -13.09 19.49 4.29
C SER A 270 -13.33 19.56 5.79
N ASP A 271 -14.05 18.60 6.35
CA ASP A 271 -14.55 18.64 7.72
C ASP A 271 -13.65 17.87 8.68
N PHE A 272 -12.69 17.10 8.14
CA PHE A 272 -11.73 16.32 8.91
C PHE A 272 -10.32 16.93 8.94
N GLU A 273 -9.56 16.59 9.98
CA GLU A 273 -8.13 16.81 10.12
C GLU A 273 -7.44 15.60 10.76
N ILE A 274 -6.12 15.46 10.54
CA ILE A 274 -5.31 14.44 11.22
C ILE A 274 -4.42 15.12 12.25
N ILE A 275 -4.53 14.66 13.49
CA ILE A 275 -3.72 15.11 14.63
C ILE A 275 -2.65 14.06 14.96
N ASP A 276 -1.42 14.52 15.19
CA ASP A 276 -0.27 13.70 15.57
C ASP A 276 0.01 12.51 14.63
N ASN A 277 -0.36 12.63 13.35
CA ASN A 277 -0.28 11.59 12.32
C ASN A 277 -1.09 10.32 12.62
N LYS A 278 -1.87 10.27 13.71
CA LYS A 278 -2.49 9.02 14.20
C LYS A 278 -3.94 9.15 14.63
N MET A 279 -4.50 10.36 14.66
CA MET A 279 -5.88 10.55 15.11
C MET A 279 -6.66 11.31 14.05
N LEU A 280 -7.77 10.73 13.61
CA LEU A 280 -8.74 11.40 12.77
C LEU A 280 -9.64 12.25 13.66
N HIS A 281 -9.76 13.53 13.35
CA HIS A 281 -10.60 14.48 14.05
C HIS A 281 -11.52 15.23 13.08
N LEU A 282 -12.64 15.75 13.58
CA LEU A 282 -13.35 16.86 12.95
C LEU A 282 -12.59 18.17 13.16
N LYS A 283 -12.63 19.08 12.20
CA LYS A 283 -12.01 20.39 12.36
C LYS A 283 -12.69 21.21 13.46
N ALA A 284 -11.88 21.98 14.18
CA ALA A 284 -12.39 22.89 15.20
C ALA A 284 -13.47 23.85 14.66
N GLY A 285 -14.60 23.94 15.37
CA GLY A 285 -15.74 24.78 15.01
C GLY A 285 -16.74 24.13 14.05
N PHE A 286 -16.48 22.90 13.59
CA PHE A 286 -17.45 22.08 12.90
C PHE A 286 -18.30 21.32 13.93
N SER A 287 -19.62 21.50 13.87
CA SER A 287 -20.60 20.71 14.62
C SER A 287 -21.46 19.94 13.62
N ILE A 288 -21.59 18.64 13.82
CA ILE A 288 -22.49 17.83 13.03
C ILE A 288 -23.88 17.75 13.70
N ASP A 289 -24.90 17.72 12.86
CA ASP A 289 -26.33 17.65 13.17
C ASP A 289 -26.86 16.42 12.40
N TYR A 290 -27.37 15.43 13.13
CA TYR A 290 -27.77 14.12 12.62
C TYR A 290 -28.98 14.22 11.67
N GLU A 291 -29.94 15.08 12.00
CA GLU A 291 -31.13 15.38 11.19
C GLU A 291 -30.74 15.91 9.80
N THR A 292 -29.62 16.61 9.72
CA THR A 292 -29.06 17.13 8.48
C THR A 292 -28.24 16.08 7.73
N GLN A 293 -27.33 15.39 8.44
CA GLN A 293 -26.42 14.42 7.84
C GLN A 293 -26.02 13.33 8.83
N ASN A 294 -26.51 12.11 8.60
CA ASN A 294 -26.26 10.98 9.50
C ASN A 294 -25.00 10.17 9.18
N GLN A 295 -24.25 10.52 8.13
CA GLN A 295 -23.04 9.82 7.69
C GLN A 295 -22.04 10.81 7.08
N LEU A 296 -20.77 10.64 7.42
CA LEU A 296 -19.64 11.37 6.85
C LEU A 296 -18.72 10.43 6.05
N GLN A 297 -18.13 10.93 4.97
CA GLN A 297 -17.19 10.19 4.13
C GLN A 297 -15.83 10.88 4.11
N VAL A 298 -14.76 10.08 4.27
CA VAL A 298 -13.37 10.55 4.20
C VAL A 298 -12.49 9.49 3.55
N VAL A 299 -11.53 9.91 2.71
CA VAL A 299 -10.50 9.02 2.17
C VAL A 299 -9.17 9.30 2.86
N LEU A 300 -8.59 8.27 3.46
CA LEU A 300 -7.27 8.35 4.06
C LEU A 300 -6.22 7.71 3.16
N THR A 301 -5.04 8.30 3.14
CA THR A 301 -3.83 7.77 2.49
C THR A 301 -2.81 7.40 3.55
N ALA A 302 -2.24 6.20 3.46
CA ALA A 302 -1.01 5.82 4.16
C ALA A 302 0.13 5.81 3.16
N THR A 303 1.21 6.51 3.47
CA THR A 303 2.44 6.57 2.65
C THR A 303 3.62 6.04 3.47
N ASP A 304 4.36 5.10 2.90
CA ASP A 304 5.59 4.54 3.51
C ASP A 304 6.79 5.50 3.40
N THR A 305 7.95 5.07 3.90
CA THR A 305 9.18 5.88 3.85
C THR A 305 9.79 5.98 2.45
N GLY A 306 9.48 5.03 1.56
CA GLY A 306 9.86 4.99 0.15
C GLY A 306 8.97 5.85 -0.77
N GLY A 307 7.85 6.36 -0.27
CA GLY A 307 6.88 7.18 -0.98
C GLY A 307 5.78 6.42 -1.72
N LEU A 308 5.68 5.09 -1.58
CA LEU A 308 4.53 4.34 -2.08
C LEU A 308 3.35 4.50 -1.11
N PHE A 309 2.13 4.33 -1.61
CA PHE A 309 0.94 4.66 -0.84
C PHE A 309 -0.24 3.74 -1.09
N PHE A 310 -1.15 3.70 -0.12
CA PHE A 310 -2.44 3.03 -0.18
C PHE A 310 -3.54 3.97 0.31
N ASN A 311 -4.67 3.96 -0.40
CA ASN A 311 -5.83 4.79 -0.08
C ASN A 311 -7.01 3.93 0.35
N LYS A 312 -7.77 4.40 1.34
CA LYS A 312 -9.02 3.75 1.77
C LYS A 312 -10.06 4.78 2.15
N GLU A 313 -11.25 4.61 1.60
CA GLU A 313 -12.43 5.38 1.96
C GLU A 313 -13.10 4.79 3.20
N PHE A 314 -13.55 5.67 4.10
CA PHE A 314 -14.27 5.36 5.32
C PHE A 314 -15.60 6.10 5.34
N THR A 315 -16.64 5.42 5.82
CA THR A 315 -17.93 6.03 6.16
C THR A 315 -18.07 6.02 7.67
N VAL A 316 -18.14 7.20 8.28
CA VAL A 316 -18.32 7.40 9.72
C VAL A 316 -19.81 7.67 9.97
N SER A 317 -20.47 6.84 10.77
CA SER A 317 -21.85 7.09 11.16
C SER A 317 -21.95 8.19 12.19
N VAL A 318 -22.90 9.09 12.05
CA VAL A 318 -23.28 10.04 13.10
C VAL A 318 -24.34 9.36 13.96
N THR A 319 -24.16 9.40 15.27
CA THR A 319 -25.13 8.88 16.23
C THR A 319 -25.97 10.04 16.75
N ASP A 320 -27.28 9.89 16.56
CA ASP A 320 -28.35 10.76 17.03
C ASP A 320 -28.31 10.95 18.56
N VAL A 321 -28.46 12.20 19.00
CA VAL A 321 -28.72 12.57 20.38
C VAL A 321 -30.03 13.34 20.43
N ASP A 322 -31.11 12.64 20.82
CA ASP A 322 -32.44 13.23 21.08
C ASP A 322 -32.35 14.64 21.70
N GLU A 323 -32.70 15.68 20.93
CA GLU A 323 -32.81 17.01 21.50
C GLU A 323 -34.08 17.16 22.32
N PRO A 324 -34.03 17.88 23.45
CA PRO A 324 -35.23 18.24 24.17
C PRO A 324 -36.07 19.20 23.30
N LEU A 325 -37.32 18.81 23.04
CA LEU A 325 -38.28 19.69 22.36
C LEU A 325 -38.38 21.04 23.08
N LEU A 326 -38.12 22.12 22.36
CA LEU A 326 -38.22 23.48 22.88
C LEU A 326 -39.68 23.91 22.88
N THR A 327 -40.23 24.12 24.08
CA THR A 327 -41.61 24.62 24.25
C THR A 327 -41.62 26.11 24.59
N ARG A 328 -42.35 26.89 23.80
CA ARG A 328 -42.75 28.25 24.14
C ARG A 328 -44.10 28.23 24.85
N TYR A 329 -44.12 28.74 26.07
CA TYR A 329 -45.35 28.93 26.84
C TYR A 329 -45.86 30.37 26.73
N GLY A 330 -47.16 30.50 26.52
CA GLY A 330 -47.92 31.71 26.78
C GLY A 330 -48.08 32.00 28.29
N MET A 331 -48.85 33.02 28.58
CA MET A 331 -49.35 33.43 29.88
C MET A 331 -50.82 32.95 30.03
N PRO A 332 -51.43 33.09 31.22
CA PRO A 332 -52.84 32.69 31.41
C PRO A 332 -53.90 33.60 30.74
N ASP A 333 -53.48 34.63 30.00
CA ASP A 333 -54.33 35.62 29.34
C ASP A 333 -54.11 35.54 27.81
N ASN A 334 -54.99 36.13 27.01
CA ASN A 334 -54.88 36.11 25.53
C ASN A 334 -53.51 36.59 25.03
N ASP A 335 -52.77 35.70 24.38
CA ASP A 335 -51.45 35.97 23.87
C ASP A 335 -51.39 36.13 22.35
N LYS A 336 -50.37 36.90 21.93
CA LYS A 336 -49.91 36.92 20.54
C LYS A 336 -48.50 36.35 20.47
N LEU A 337 -48.40 35.11 20.03
CA LEU A 337 -47.16 34.35 19.87
C LEU A 337 -46.71 34.41 18.40
N ILE A 338 -45.41 34.28 18.18
CA ILE A 338 -44.81 34.28 16.84
C ILE A 338 -44.38 32.85 16.54
N GLY A 339 -44.82 32.34 15.40
CA GLY A 339 -44.45 31.01 14.89
C GLY A 339 -43.12 31.02 14.14
N PHE A 340 -42.49 29.87 14.10
CA PHE A 340 -41.17 29.56 13.55
C PHE A 340 -40.00 30.34 14.16
N GLU A 341 -40.07 30.64 15.46
CA GLU A 341 -39.00 31.28 16.25
C GLU A 341 -38.03 30.26 16.89
N GLY A 342 -37.97 29.04 16.33
CA GLY A 342 -37.07 27.98 16.78
C GLY A 342 -37.60 27.15 17.97
N TYR A 343 -38.90 27.18 18.23
CA TYR A 343 -39.56 26.27 19.17
C TYR A 343 -40.22 25.13 18.41
N ASP A 344 -40.28 23.95 19.01
CA ASP A 344 -40.97 22.78 18.46
C ASP A 344 -42.44 22.74 18.90
N ILE A 345 -42.74 23.34 20.06
CA ILE A 345 -44.07 23.40 20.65
C ILE A 345 -44.40 24.84 21.03
N ILE A 346 -45.59 25.30 20.67
CA ILE A 346 -46.17 26.54 21.17
C ILE A 346 -47.43 26.18 21.96
N ASN A 347 -47.43 26.51 23.25
CA ASN A 347 -48.55 26.28 24.15
C ASN A 347 -49.09 27.63 24.63
N GLY A 348 -50.30 28.01 24.19
CA GLY A 348 -50.95 29.26 24.58
C GLY A 348 -51.32 29.33 26.06
N MET A 349 -51.43 28.17 26.73
CA MET A 349 -51.91 28.01 28.10
C MET A 349 -53.40 28.29 28.23
N GLY A 350 -53.79 29.49 28.66
CA GLY A 350 -55.17 29.84 28.89
C GLY A 350 -55.45 31.22 28.34
N GLY A 351 -56.71 31.48 27.99
CA GLY A 351 -57.06 32.67 27.20
C GLY A 351 -57.44 32.24 25.78
N ILE A 352 -57.48 33.23 24.89
CA ILE A 352 -57.71 33.05 23.46
C ILE A 352 -56.45 33.47 22.75
N ASP A 353 -55.69 32.48 22.30
CA ASP A 353 -54.30 32.66 21.91
C ASP A 353 -54.15 32.65 20.39
N GLN A 354 -53.26 33.53 19.92
CA GLN A 354 -52.97 33.69 18.51
C GLN A 354 -51.51 33.40 18.20
N VAL A 355 -51.26 32.48 17.26
CA VAL A 355 -49.94 32.34 16.63
C VAL A 355 -49.91 33.10 15.32
N THR A 356 -48.88 33.91 15.15
CA THR A 356 -48.65 34.72 13.95
C THR A 356 -47.44 34.21 13.19
N TYR A 357 -47.66 33.86 11.93
CA TYR A 357 -46.67 33.43 10.98
C TYR A 357 -46.39 34.56 9.99
N SER A 358 -45.10 34.84 9.73
CA SER A 358 -44.68 35.81 8.71
C SER A 358 -44.85 35.30 7.26
N LYS A 359 -45.32 34.05 7.12
CA LYS A 359 -45.49 33.32 5.86
C LYS A 359 -46.91 33.42 5.33
N GLY A 360 -47.07 33.21 4.02
CA GLY A 360 -48.38 33.00 3.41
C GLY A 360 -48.89 31.59 3.68
N LYS A 361 -50.22 31.40 3.61
CA LYS A 361 -50.86 30.09 3.83
C LYS A 361 -50.35 29.00 2.87
N GLU A 362 -49.98 29.34 1.64
CA GLU A 362 -49.47 28.38 0.66
C GLU A 362 -48.03 27.89 0.97
N ASP A 363 -47.29 28.62 1.81
CA ASP A 363 -45.94 28.25 2.25
C ASP A 363 -45.94 27.33 3.48
N VAL A 364 -47.13 26.96 3.97
CA VAL A 364 -47.30 26.09 5.14
C VAL A 364 -48.31 24.97 4.87
N SER A 365 -48.11 23.85 5.55
CA SER A 365 -49.04 22.73 5.58
C SER A 365 -49.38 22.36 7.02
N PHE A 366 -50.50 21.69 7.22
CA PHE A 366 -50.95 21.25 8.54
C PHE A 366 -51.04 19.73 8.61
N SER A 367 -50.83 19.20 9.81
CA SER A 367 -51.00 17.79 10.13
C SER A 367 -51.46 17.64 11.58
N LEU A 368 -51.84 16.42 11.98
CA LEU A 368 -52.01 16.05 13.37
C LEU A 368 -50.82 15.20 13.84
N ASN A 369 -50.37 15.40 15.07
CA ASN A 369 -49.47 14.46 15.73
C ASN A 369 -50.25 13.26 16.32
N SER A 370 -49.54 12.33 16.96
CA SER A 370 -50.13 11.13 17.60
C SER A 370 -51.13 11.44 18.72
N ASP A 371 -51.08 12.65 19.28
CA ASP A 371 -51.95 13.12 20.35
C ASP A 371 -53.12 13.98 19.83
N ASN A 372 -53.33 14.01 18.51
CA ASN A 372 -54.32 14.86 17.81
C ASN A 372 -54.14 16.36 18.05
N GLN A 373 -52.90 16.81 18.25
CA GLN A 373 -52.57 18.24 18.30
C GLN A 373 -52.20 18.75 16.91
N LEU A 374 -52.60 19.98 16.61
CA LEU A 374 -52.32 20.61 15.32
C LEU A 374 -50.83 20.87 15.18
N VAL A 375 -50.25 20.41 14.08
CA VAL A 375 -48.86 20.66 13.71
C VAL A 375 -48.85 21.54 12.47
N VAL A 376 -48.08 22.63 12.52
CA VAL A 376 -47.81 23.52 11.39
C VAL A 376 -46.42 23.22 10.85
N ASN A 377 -46.33 22.90 9.56
CA ASN A 377 -45.08 22.61 8.86
C ASN A 377 -44.82 23.71 7.84
N GLY A 378 -43.60 24.25 7.79
CA GLY A 378 -43.24 25.31 6.85
C GLY A 378 -41.74 25.39 6.56
N LEU A 379 -41.38 25.98 5.42
CA LEU A 379 -39.99 26.18 5.03
C LEU A 379 -39.46 27.53 5.51
N VAL A 380 -38.48 27.50 6.41
CA VAL A 380 -37.89 28.67 7.05
C VAL A 380 -36.39 28.66 6.80
N SER A 381 -35.89 29.69 6.10
CA SER A 381 -34.47 29.79 5.73
C SER A 381 -33.88 28.54 5.04
N GLY A 382 -34.71 27.83 4.25
CA GLY A 382 -34.30 26.63 3.53
C GLY A 382 -34.37 25.32 4.34
N GLN A 383 -34.77 25.39 5.61
CA GLN A 383 -35.01 24.22 6.45
C GLN A 383 -36.50 24.01 6.67
N ASN A 384 -36.94 22.74 6.66
CA ASN A 384 -38.28 22.39 7.09
C ASN A 384 -38.36 22.58 8.62
N LYS A 385 -39.32 23.36 9.08
CA LYS A 385 -39.63 23.55 10.49
C LYS A 385 -41.04 23.06 10.76
N THR A 386 -41.21 22.44 11.92
CA THR A 386 -42.47 21.88 12.39
C THR A 386 -42.77 22.44 13.77
N GLU A 387 -44.00 22.87 14.01
CA GLU A 387 -44.45 23.41 15.28
C GLU A 387 -45.76 22.77 15.71
N THR A 388 -45.78 22.16 16.90
CA THR A 388 -47.00 21.65 17.52
C THR A 388 -47.68 22.77 18.29
N LEU A 389 -48.97 22.98 18.04
CA LEU A 389 -49.79 23.99 18.69
C LEU A 389 -50.70 23.35 19.73
N ILE A 390 -50.68 23.91 20.93
CA ILE A 390 -51.48 23.48 22.08
C ILE A 390 -52.18 24.71 22.65
N SER A 391 -53.49 24.62 22.89
CA SER A 391 -54.30 25.74 23.39
C SER A 391 -54.11 27.01 22.55
N ILE A 392 -54.29 26.89 21.23
CA ILE A 392 -54.21 28.02 20.30
C ILE A 392 -55.51 28.08 19.51
N GLU A 393 -56.22 29.21 19.58
CA GLU A 393 -57.54 29.35 18.94
C GLU A 393 -57.46 30.16 17.64
N ARG A 394 -56.36 30.90 17.40
CA ARG A 394 -56.21 31.79 16.23
C ARG A 394 -54.88 31.57 15.52
N LEU A 395 -54.94 31.47 14.20
CA LEU A 395 -53.76 31.47 13.34
C LEU A 395 -53.80 32.69 12.42
N GLN A 396 -52.74 33.48 12.42
CA GLN A 396 -52.56 34.62 11.52
C GLN A 396 -51.39 34.33 10.58
N PHE A 397 -51.67 34.27 9.28
CA PHE A 397 -50.66 34.26 8.21
C PHE A 397 -50.60 35.65 7.55
N SER A 398 -49.65 35.87 6.66
CA SER A 398 -49.51 37.16 5.97
C SER A 398 -50.69 37.49 5.05
N ASP A 399 -51.46 36.49 4.63
CA ASP A 399 -52.52 36.58 3.63
C ASP A 399 -53.89 36.03 4.10
N LYS A 400 -53.93 35.26 5.19
CA LYS A 400 -55.14 34.61 5.72
C LYS A 400 -55.15 34.57 7.24
N ASN A 401 -56.35 34.63 7.82
CA ASN A 401 -56.58 34.30 9.22
C ASN A 401 -57.46 33.05 9.33
N TYR A 402 -57.25 32.28 10.40
CA TYR A 402 -58.08 31.15 10.77
C TYR A 402 -58.48 31.26 12.24
N ALA A 403 -59.77 31.06 12.49
CA ALA A 403 -60.28 30.85 13.84
C ALA A 403 -60.61 29.37 14.01
N LEU A 404 -59.88 28.70 14.89
CA LEU A 404 -60.11 27.31 15.24
C LEU A 404 -61.31 27.23 16.19
N ASP A 405 -62.21 26.28 15.94
CA ASP A 405 -63.43 26.14 16.73
C ASP A 405 -63.25 25.18 17.92
N ILE A 406 -62.13 25.29 18.62
CA ILE A 406 -61.77 24.40 19.74
C ILE A 406 -62.72 24.59 20.92
N ASP A 407 -63.04 25.86 21.23
CA ASP A 407 -63.95 26.23 22.33
C ASP A 407 -65.36 26.63 21.86
N GLY A 408 -65.65 26.55 20.56
CA GLY A 408 -66.96 26.89 19.99
C GLY A 408 -67.16 28.37 19.61
N ASN A 409 -66.21 29.25 19.95
CA ASN A 409 -66.34 30.70 19.68
C ASN A 409 -66.45 31.01 18.18
N ALA A 410 -65.66 30.33 17.34
CA ALA A 410 -65.66 30.56 15.90
C ALA A 410 -66.98 30.10 15.25
N GLY A 411 -67.53 28.98 15.72
CA GLY A 411 -68.82 28.47 15.31
C GLY A 411 -69.96 29.40 15.73
N ILE A 412 -69.93 29.95 16.95
CA ILE A 412 -70.92 30.94 17.40
C ILE A 412 -70.86 32.20 16.53
N ALA A 413 -69.66 32.69 16.23
CA ALA A 413 -69.46 33.86 15.37
C ALA A 413 -70.03 33.62 13.97
N ALA A 414 -69.71 32.46 13.38
CA ALA A 414 -70.22 32.07 12.07
C ALA A 414 -71.75 31.95 12.06
N LYS A 415 -72.37 31.34 13.08
CA LYS A 415 -73.83 31.23 13.22
C LYS A 415 -74.51 32.60 13.25
N ALA A 416 -74.00 33.52 14.05
CA ALA A 416 -74.52 34.88 14.13
C ALA A 416 -74.39 35.62 12.79
N ILE A 417 -73.23 35.50 12.12
CA ILE A 417 -73.01 36.12 10.82
C ILE A 417 -73.94 35.54 9.75
N ILE A 418 -74.06 34.21 9.67
CA ILE A 418 -74.92 33.56 8.68
C ILE A 418 -76.35 34.04 8.84
N ALA A 419 -76.93 33.96 10.04
CA ALA A 419 -78.31 34.37 10.25
C ALA A 419 -78.54 35.86 9.93
N THR A 420 -77.55 36.70 10.23
CA THR A 420 -77.65 38.17 10.07
C THR A 420 -77.34 38.65 8.65
N PHE A 421 -76.34 38.10 7.98
CA PHE A 421 -75.72 38.65 6.77
C PHE A 421 -75.55 37.63 5.63
N GLY A 422 -75.94 36.37 5.82
CA GLY A 422 -75.68 35.29 4.87
C GLY A 422 -74.29 34.67 5.02
N ALA A 423 -74.12 33.45 4.51
CA ALA A 423 -72.90 32.67 4.64
C ALA A 423 -71.72 33.27 3.84
N GLU A 424 -72.01 33.93 2.71
CA GLU A 424 -71.03 34.66 1.90
C GLU A 424 -70.35 35.81 2.66
N SER A 425 -70.96 36.28 3.74
CA SER A 425 -70.48 37.40 4.55
C SER A 425 -69.55 36.97 5.69
N ILE A 426 -69.31 35.66 5.86
CA ILE A 426 -68.44 35.10 6.92
C ILE A 426 -67.07 35.77 6.90
N SER A 427 -66.35 35.72 5.77
CA SER A 427 -64.99 36.25 5.66
C SER A 427 -64.87 37.73 6.07
N LYS A 428 -65.86 38.55 5.69
CA LYS A 428 -65.85 40.00 5.96
C LYS A 428 -66.19 40.32 7.42
N ASN A 429 -67.11 39.57 8.02
CA ASN A 429 -67.68 39.90 9.32
C ASN A 429 -67.13 39.05 10.48
N MET A 430 -66.22 38.10 10.20
CA MET A 430 -65.67 37.21 11.21
C MET A 430 -64.87 37.95 12.28
N SER A 431 -63.93 38.83 11.89
CA SER A 431 -63.11 39.60 12.83
C SER A 431 -63.92 40.38 13.88
N PRO A 432 -64.90 41.23 13.50
CA PRO A 432 -65.72 41.93 14.49
C PRO A 432 -66.61 40.98 15.30
N ALA A 433 -67.12 39.88 14.73
CA ALA A 433 -67.92 38.91 15.49
C ALA A 433 -67.08 38.17 16.55
N LEU A 434 -65.89 37.70 16.18
CA LEU A 434 -64.93 37.08 17.11
C LEU A 434 -64.54 38.04 18.21
N SER A 435 -64.21 39.30 17.89
CA SER A 435 -63.87 40.30 18.91
C SER A 435 -64.94 40.46 19.99
N VAL A 436 -66.22 40.25 19.64
CA VAL A 436 -67.33 40.35 20.58
C VAL A 436 -67.47 39.07 21.41
N ILE A 437 -67.42 37.90 20.76
CA ILE A 437 -67.59 36.59 21.41
C ILE A 437 -66.38 36.24 22.29
N ASP A 438 -65.18 36.55 21.83
CA ASP A 438 -63.92 36.40 22.57
C ASP A 438 -63.89 37.31 23.81
N GLY A 439 -64.69 38.39 23.81
CA GLY A 439 -64.98 39.20 24.98
C GLY A 439 -65.95 38.56 25.98
N GLY A 440 -66.32 37.30 25.80
CA GLY A 440 -67.21 36.52 26.65
C GLY A 440 -68.71 36.68 26.36
N LYS A 441 -69.09 37.27 25.21
CA LYS A 441 -70.49 37.42 24.83
C LYS A 441 -71.05 36.11 24.28
N THR A 442 -72.29 35.81 24.67
CA THR A 442 -73.03 34.65 24.14
C THR A 442 -73.63 34.93 22.76
N LEU A 443 -74.09 33.90 22.06
CA LEU A 443 -74.85 34.07 20.81
C LEU A 443 -76.05 35.01 20.99
N ALA A 444 -76.79 34.86 22.11
CA ALA A 444 -77.92 35.72 22.45
C ALA A 444 -77.51 37.20 22.57
N ASP A 445 -76.37 37.48 23.22
CA ASP A 445 -75.85 38.83 23.34
C ASP A 445 -75.42 39.42 21.98
N VAL A 446 -74.84 38.60 21.11
CA VAL A 446 -74.48 39.01 19.74
C VAL A 446 -75.73 39.29 18.91
N CYS A 447 -76.74 38.44 18.98
CA CYS A 447 -78.02 38.64 18.32
C CYS A 447 -78.74 39.91 18.83
N ALA A 448 -78.70 40.18 20.14
CA ALA A 448 -79.19 41.44 20.70
C ALA A 448 -78.42 42.64 20.14
N LEU A 449 -77.08 42.56 20.11
CA LEU A 449 -76.22 43.62 19.57
C LEU A 449 -76.51 43.91 18.10
N VAL A 450 -76.78 42.89 17.28
CA VAL A 450 -77.18 43.04 15.87
C VAL A 450 -78.45 43.89 15.73
N ILE A 451 -79.44 43.67 16.61
CA ILE A 451 -80.70 44.43 16.60
C ILE A 451 -80.48 45.86 17.13
N ASP A 452 -79.73 46.01 18.23
CA ASP A 452 -79.45 47.31 18.84
C ASP A 452 -78.68 48.24 17.90
N LEU A 453 -77.71 47.69 17.16
CA LEU A 453 -76.96 48.39 16.12
C LEU A 453 -77.73 48.55 14.81
N GLN A 454 -78.96 48.03 14.72
CA GLN A 454 -79.82 48.10 13.53
C GLN A 454 -79.18 47.50 12.26
N LEU A 455 -78.28 46.53 12.39
CA LEU A 455 -77.48 46.03 11.25
C LEU A 455 -78.35 45.38 10.18
N ILE A 456 -79.42 44.66 10.56
CA ILE A 456 -80.35 44.07 9.60
C ILE A 456 -81.11 45.16 8.84
N LYS A 457 -81.52 46.24 9.51
CA LYS A 457 -82.17 47.40 8.86
C LYS A 457 -81.23 48.09 7.88
N GLU A 458 -79.93 48.18 8.18
CA GLU A 458 -78.95 48.74 7.25
C GLU A 458 -78.86 47.92 5.96
N VAL A 459 -78.97 46.58 6.08
CA VAL A 459 -78.92 45.67 4.92
C VAL A 459 -80.24 45.64 4.15
N THR A 460 -81.39 45.61 4.83
CA THR A 460 -82.71 45.49 4.20
C THR A 460 -83.32 46.83 3.77
N GLY A 461 -82.88 47.93 4.38
CA GLY A 461 -83.50 49.25 4.24
C GLY A 461 -84.83 49.41 4.99
N SER A 462 -85.26 48.43 5.80
CA SER A 462 -86.55 48.44 6.50
C SER A 462 -86.41 47.94 7.94
N SER A 463 -87.18 48.55 8.84
CA SER A 463 -87.30 48.10 10.25
C SER A 463 -88.58 47.29 10.51
N SER A 464 -89.31 46.89 9.47
CA SER A 464 -90.53 46.08 9.64
C SER A 464 -90.20 44.64 10.03
N ASN A 465 -91.06 44.03 10.84
CA ASN A 465 -90.94 42.63 11.25
C ASN A 465 -90.95 41.68 10.04
N GLY A 466 -91.83 41.91 9.05
CA GLY A 466 -91.84 41.12 7.82
C GLY A 466 -90.53 41.19 7.03
N SER A 467 -89.91 42.38 6.93
CA SER A 467 -88.61 42.50 6.23
C SER A 467 -87.47 41.84 7.00
N PHE A 468 -87.53 41.83 8.33
CA PHE A 468 -86.59 41.08 9.17
C PHE A 468 -86.74 39.58 8.94
N VAL A 469 -87.98 39.06 8.97
CA VAL A 469 -88.29 37.64 8.74
C VAL A 469 -87.81 37.19 7.37
N ASP A 470 -88.15 37.92 6.30
CA ASP A 470 -87.72 37.57 4.94
C ASP A 470 -86.20 37.48 4.81
N HIS A 471 -85.49 38.42 5.43
CA HIS A 471 -84.03 38.48 5.37
C HIS A 471 -83.38 37.32 6.12
N VAL A 472 -83.74 37.13 7.39
CA VAL A 472 -83.16 36.07 8.23
C VAL A 472 -83.52 34.69 7.68
N TYR A 473 -84.78 34.47 7.28
CA TYR A 473 -85.22 33.21 6.69
C TYR A 473 -84.43 32.90 5.42
N LYS A 474 -84.28 33.88 4.52
CA LYS A 474 -83.51 33.69 3.29
C LYS A 474 -82.05 33.34 3.55
N ASN A 475 -81.41 33.94 4.56
CA ASN A 475 -80.03 33.64 4.88
C ASN A 475 -79.83 32.21 5.41
N VAL A 476 -80.78 31.71 6.21
CA VAL A 476 -80.70 30.37 6.83
C VAL A 476 -81.18 29.27 5.88
N VAL A 477 -82.25 29.51 5.12
CA VAL A 477 -82.90 28.51 4.26
C VAL A 477 -82.39 28.58 2.81
N GLY A 478 -81.79 29.70 2.41
CA GLY A 478 -81.26 29.94 1.06
C GLY A 478 -82.30 30.42 0.04
N VAL A 479 -83.58 30.43 0.39
CA VAL A 479 -84.70 30.91 -0.45
C VAL A 479 -85.63 31.81 0.36
N ALA A 480 -86.39 32.67 -0.32
CA ALA A 480 -87.40 33.48 0.34
C ALA A 480 -88.50 32.60 0.96
N PRO A 481 -89.07 32.98 2.12
CA PRO A 481 -90.16 32.23 2.74
C PRO A 481 -91.39 32.21 1.83
N SER A 482 -92.19 31.14 1.95
CA SER A 482 -93.56 31.16 1.42
C SER A 482 -94.42 32.20 2.15
N THR A 483 -95.56 32.58 1.58
CA THR A 483 -96.49 33.52 2.23
C THR A 483 -96.93 33.03 3.61
N GLU A 484 -97.19 31.73 3.78
CA GLU A 484 -97.60 31.16 5.06
C GLU A 484 -96.48 31.23 6.12
N GLU A 485 -95.23 30.97 5.73
CA GLU A 485 -94.07 31.08 6.62
C GLU A 485 -93.79 32.54 7.01
N HIS A 486 -93.83 33.45 6.02
CA HIS A 486 -93.69 34.89 6.26
C HIS A 486 -94.72 35.38 7.28
N ASP A 487 -96.01 35.11 7.03
CA ASP A 487 -97.11 35.57 7.87
C ASP A 487 -97.01 34.96 9.28
N SER A 488 -96.65 33.68 9.39
CA SER A 488 -96.51 32.98 10.67
C SER A 488 -95.39 33.56 11.53
N PHE A 489 -94.18 33.72 10.99
CA PHE A 489 -93.06 34.27 11.76
C PHE A 489 -93.23 35.77 12.04
N THR A 490 -93.86 36.52 11.14
CA THR A 490 -94.14 37.95 11.36
C THR A 490 -95.15 38.14 12.48
N ALA A 491 -96.21 37.32 12.52
CA ALA A 491 -97.21 37.36 13.60
C ALA A 491 -96.59 37.12 14.98
N LEU A 492 -95.61 36.21 15.09
CA LEU A 492 -94.87 35.94 16.34
C LEU A 492 -94.06 37.15 16.84
N LEU A 493 -93.63 38.03 15.95
CA LEU A 493 -92.96 39.28 16.31
C LEU A 493 -93.96 40.39 16.63
N ASP A 494 -95.05 40.48 15.86
CA ASP A 494 -96.09 41.51 16.01
C ASP A 494 -96.90 41.36 17.30
N ASP A 495 -97.15 40.11 17.74
CA ASP A 495 -97.86 39.82 19.00
C ASP A 495 -96.95 39.82 20.24
N GLY A 496 -95.63 39.96 20.03
CA GLY A 496 -94.62 40.01 21.08
C GLY A 496 -94.22 38.65 21.66
N THR A 497 -94.63 37.54 21.05
CA THR A 497 -94.19 36.18 21.45
C THR A 497 -92.67 36.03 21.32
N TYR A 498 -92.09 36.62 20.28
CA TYR A 498 -90.64 36.73 20.08
C TYR A 498 -90.23 38.19 19.93
N THR A 499 -89.04 38.53 20.44
CA THR A 499 -88.30 39.71 19.97
C THR A 499 -87.54 39.35 18.69
N GLN A 500 -87.16 40.36 17.91
CA GLN A 500 -86.27 40.13 16.75
C GLN A 500 -84.96 39.47 17.18
N SER A 501 -84.39 39.83 18.33
CA SER A 501 -83.15 39.21 18.83
C SER A 501 -83.34 37.73 19.17
N ALA A 502 -84.45 37.36 19.83
CA ALA A 502 -84.76 35.97 20.17
C ALA A 502 -85.06 35.13 18.94
N LEU A 503 -85.75 35.69 17.93
CA LEU A 503 -86.01 34.98 16.68
C LEU A 503 -84.73 34.82 15.83
N LEU A 504 -83.83 35.81 15.87
CA LEU A 504 -82.51 35.72 15.23
C LEU A 504 -81.63 34.65 15.87
N GLU A 505 -81.61 34.57 17.21
CA GLU A 505 -80.90 33.52 17.94
C GLU A 505 -81.46 32.13 17.62
N LEU A 506 -82.80 32.00 17.56
CA LEU A 506 -83.44 30.76 17.15
C LEU A 506 -83.01 30.34 15.73
N ALA A 507 -82.99 31.29 14.80
CA ALA A 507 -82.55 31.05 13.43
C ALA A 507 -81.09 30.62 13.36
N ALA A 508 -80.20 31.29 14.11
CA ALA A 508 -78.77 30.99 14.17
C ALA A 508 -78.44 29.61 14.77
N ASN A 509 -79.32 29.08 15.63
CA ASN A 509 -79.17 27.75 16.24
C ASN A 509 -79.85 26.61 15.47
N THR A 510 -80.36 26.87 14.26
CA THR A 510 -80.95 25.79 13.45
C THR A 510 -79.88 24.84 12.90
N THR A 511 -80.29 23.60 12.61
CA THR A 511 -79.44 22.62 11.92
C THR A 511 -79.07 23.06 10.50
N LEU A 512 -79.87 23.94 9.88
CA LEU A 512 -79.56 24.54 8.58
C LEU A 512 -78.38 25.51 8.70
N THR A 513 -78.39 26.39 9.70
CA THR A 513 -77.25 27.27 9.97
C THR A 513 -76.00 26.47 10.32
N GLU A 514 -76.13 25.42 11.13
CA GLU A 514 -75.00 24.52 11.42
C GLU A 514 -74.43 23.85 10.15
N ALA A 515 -75.30 23.38 9.24
CA ALA A 515 -74.86 22.87 7.94
C ALA A 515 -74.15 23.93 7.10
N LEU A 516 -74.60 25.19 7.15
CA LEU A 516 -73.95 26.32 6.48
C LEU A 516 -72.59 26.66 7.11
N VAL A 517 -72.45 26.60 8.43
CA VAL A 517 -71.14 26.74 9.11
C VAL A 517 -70.18 25.67 8.62
N ASN A 518 -70.60 24.40 8.65
CA ASN A 518 -69.77 23.27 8.22
C ASN A 518 -69.38 23.38 6.74
N ALA A 519 -70.30 23.82 5.87
CA ALA A 519 -70.03 24.01 4.45
C ALA A 519 -69.05 25.16 4.14
N ASN A 520 -68.88 26.10 5.08
CA ASN A 520 -67.93 27.22 4.96
C ASN A 520 -66.70 27.06 5.87
N SER A 521 -66.60 25.97 6.61
CA SER A 521 -65.43 25.63 7.40
C SER A 521 -64.36 25.04 6.49
N VAL A 522 -63.10 25.37 6.78
CA VAL A 522 -61.94 24.79 6.12
C VAL A 522 -61.40 23.69 7.01
N ASP A 523 -61.25 22.51 6.42
CA ASP A 523 -60.48 21.43 7.01
C ASP A 523 -58.99 21.74 6.81
N LEU A 524 -58.29 21.95 7.92
CA LEU A 524 -56.86 22.28 7.87
C LEU A 524 -56.01 21.04 7.58
N ILE A 525 -56.45 19.84 7.98
CA ILE A 525 -55.62 18.64 8.03
C ILE A 525 -55.96 17.60 6.95
N GLY A 526 -56.97 17.85 6.11
CA GLY A 526 -57.50 16.83 5.22
C GLY A 526 -58.52 17.32 4.22
N VAL A 527 -59.03 16.38 3.41
CA VAL A 527 -59.97 16.67 2.33
C VAL A 527 -61.34 16.94 2.92
N SER A 528 -61.93 18.10 2.64
CA SER A 528 -63.28 18.47 3.10
C SER A 528 -64.27 17.28 2.99
N GLY A 529 -64.78 16.83 4.13
CA GLY A 529 -65.83 15.81 4.21
C GLY A 529 -65.42 14.37 4.57
N VAL A 530 -64.14 14.08 4.87
CA VAL A 530 -63.73 12.79 5.48
C VAL A 530 -63.55 12.92 6.99
N SER A 531 -64.03 11.94 7.77
CA SER A 531 -63.84 11.90 9.22
C SER A 531 -62.44 11.35 9.56
N ASP A 532 -61.41 12.13 9.23
CA ASP A 532 -59.99 11.78 9.43
C ASP A 532 -59.36 12.49 10.65
N GLY A 533 -60.18 13.17 11.46
CA GLY A 533 -59.73 13.98 12.60
C GLY A 533 -60.03 15.48 12.44
N GLN A 534 -60.84 15.87 11.45
CA GLN A 534 -61.19 17.25 11.06
C GLN A 534 -61.01 18.31 12.16
N LEU A 535 -59.98 19.13 11.99
CA LEU A 535 -59.86 20.41 12.66
C LEU A 535 -60.59 21.44 11.80
N LEU A 536 -61.85 21.67 12.15
CA LEU A 536 -62.67 22.69 11.51
C LEU A 536 -62.20 24.07 11.94
N SER A 537 -61.95 24.91 10.96
CA SER A 537 -61.57 26.31 11.14
C SER A 537 -62.40 27.21 10.25
N ILE A 538 -62.62 28.44 10.69
CA ILE A 538 -63.23 29.46 9.83
C ILE A 538 -62.13 30.37 9.29
N GLN A 539 -61.93 30.33 7.97
CA GLN A 539 -61.00 31.21 7.27
C GLN A 539 -61.63 32.57 7.02
N TYR A 540 -60.88 33.65 7.29
CA TYR A 540 -61.32 35.02 7.02
C TYR A 540 -60.16 35.92 6.57
N GLU A 541 -60.51 37.07 6.01
CA GLU A 541 -59.54 38.05 5.49
C GLU A 541 -58.70 38.68 6.62
N VAL A 542 -57.46 39.04 6.28
CA VAL A 542 -56.62 39.88 7.13
C VAL A 542 -57.19 41.29 7.12
N VAL A 543 -57.75 41.72 8.25
CA VAL A 543 -58.24 43.10 8.39
C VAL A 543 -57.01 44.01 8.56
N THR A 544 -56.69 44.76 7.51
CA THR A 544 -55.62 45.77 7.51
C THR A 544 -56.01 47.05 8.23
#